data_AF-A0A8T3PCD3-F1
#
_entry.id   AF-A0A8T3PCD3-F1
#
_cell.length_a   1.000
_cell.length_b   1.000
_cell.length_c   1.000
_cell.angle_alpha   90.00
_cell.angle_beta   90.00
_cell.angle_gamma   90.00
#
_symmetry.space_group_name_H-M   'P 1'
#
loop_
_entity.id
_entity.type
_entity.pdbx_description
1 polymer ?
#
loop_
_entity_poly.entity_id
_entity_poly.type
_entity_poly.pdbx_seq_one_letter_code
_entity_poly.pdbx_strand_id
1 'polypeptide(L)'
;MRYRRFRLPDARHYPTAVANSLGTALIDEAAFRGALLGLLIVIGMPVHLALAFQAIAYGLATRLGKPGRSRWMLLIFLGLGLVNGAVTLATGGIGAALMGHAITRFAIFVCTGHAGQVRPAGYEPEEEAAEHLPPPGWEVVLDGPQRAGVETWRMARGRER
;
A
#
# COMPACT_ATOMS: atom_id res chain seq x y z
N MET A 1 17.17 10.45 -21.24
CA MET A 1 16.51 9.36 -20.48
C MET A 1 17.53 8.74 -19.53
N ARG A 2 17.47 9.03 -18.23
CA ARG A 2 18.44 8.51 -17.25
C ARG A 2 17.76 8.19 -15.93
N TYR A 3 17.01 7.08 -15.91
CA TYR A 3 16.62 6.39 -14.67
C TYR A 3 17.14 4.96 -14.76
N ARG A 4 18.42 4.78 -14.37
CA ARG A 4 19.09 3.48 -14.36
C ARG A 4 19.74 3.26 -13.00
N ARG A 5 18.92 3.07 -11.97
CA ARG A 5 19.33 2.40 -10.73
C ARG A 5 18.15 1.63 -10.14
N PHE A 6 17.89 0.44 -10.67
CA PHE A 6 17.34 -0.63 -9.84
C PHE A 6 18.38 -0.88 -8.75
N ARG A 7 18.19 -0.29 -7.56
CA ARG A 7 18.96 -0.65 -6.39
C ARG A 7 18.20 -1.78 -5.71
N LEU A 8 18.72 -3.00 -5.86
CA LEU A 8 18.25 -4.11 -5.06
C LEU A 8 18.45 -3.77 -3.58
N PRO A 9 17.53 -4.21 -2.69
CA PRO A 9 17.68 -4.02 -1.26
C PRO A 9 18.99 -4.64 -0.74
N ASP A 10 19.53 -4.11 0.35
CA ASP A 10 20.62 -4.79 1.05
C ASP A 10 20.16 -6.20 1.47
N ALA A 11 21.01 -7.19 1.25
CA ALA A 11 20.77 -8.59 1.57
C ALA A 11 20.33 -8.80 3.04
N ARG A 12 20.77 -7.91 3.94
CA ARG A 12 20.40 -7.94 5.37
C ARG A 12 18.90 -7.74 5.63
N HIS A 13 18.17 -7.11 4.71
CA HIS A 13 16.73 -6.86 4.86
C HIS A 13 15.84 -7.99 4.32
N TYR A 14 16.40 -8.95 3.57
CA TYR A 14 15.62 -10.03 2.96
C TYR A 14 14.93 -10.93 3.99
N PRO A 15 15.58 -11.41 5.07
CA PRO A 15 14.91 -12.26 6.06
C PRO A 15 13.70 -11.58 6.70
N THR A 16 13.85 -10.31 7.10
CA THR A 16 12.77 -9.51 7.69
C THR A 16 11.66 -9.25 6.67
N ALA A 17 12.00 -9.03 5.41
CA ALA A 17 11.01 -8.85 4.35
C ALA A 17 10.21 -10.12 4.07
N VAL A 18 10.85 -11.31 4.07
CA VAL A 18 10.17 -12.60 3.95
C VAL A 18 9.22 -12.81 5.13
N ALA A 19 9.71 -12.63 6.36
CA ALA A 19 8.90 -12.80 7.57
C ALA A 19 7.71 -11.84 7.61
N ASN A 20 7.91 -10.55 7.29
CA ASN A 20 6.83 -9.57 7.24
C ASN A 20 5.82 -9.88 6.13
N SER A 21 6.29 -10.33 4.96
CA SER A 21 5.42 -10.68 3.84
C SER A 21 4.55 -11.88 4.19
N LEU A 22 5.15 -12.93 4.76
CA LEU A 22 4.43 -14.12 5.19
C LEU A 22 3.48 -13.83 6.35
N GLY A 23 3.93 -13.09 7.37
CA GLY A 23 3.12 -12.77 8.55
C GLY A 23 1.90 -11.94 8.20
N THR A 24 2.05 -10.90 7.38
CA THR A 24 0.89 -10.12 6.96
C THR A 24 -0.02 -10.92 6.03
N ALA A 25 0.52 -11.66 5.07
CA ALA A 25 -0.30 -12.51 4.22
C ALA A 25 -1.10 -13.50 5.08
N LEU A 26 -0.48 -14.14 6.06
CA LEU A 26 -1.15 -15.09 6.96
C LEU A 26 -2.31 -14.44 7.73
N ILE A 27 -2.08 -13.26 8.31
CA ILE A 27 -3.12 -12.53 9.04
C ILE A 27 -4.26 -12.13 8.10
N ASP A 28 -3.95 -11.56 6.95
CA ASP A 28 -4.94 -11.10 5.97
C ASP A 28 -5.76 -12.28 5.42
N GLU A 29 -5.11 -13.38 5.05
CA GLU A 29 -5.78 -14.58 4.55
C GLU A 29 -6.70 -15.20 5.61
N ALA A 30 -6.19 -15.39 6.82
CA ALA A 30 -6.96 -15.99 7.90
C ALA A 30 -8.16 -15.13 8.28
N ALA A 31 -7.99 -13.81 8.36
CA ALA A 31 -9.05 -12.88 8.72
C ALA A 31 -10.11 -12.75 7.64
N PHE A 32 -9.72 -12.46 6.39
CA PHE A 32 -10.66 -12.12 5.33
C PHE A 32 -11.18 -13.36 4.58
N ARG A 33 -10.29 -14.27 4.19
CA ARG A 33 -10.65 -15.45 3.37
C ARG A 33 -10.99 -16.68 4.20
N GLY A 34 -10.48 -16.76 5.43
CA GLY A 34 -10.89 -17.77 6.41
C GLY A 34 -12.13 -17.34 7.17
N ALA A 35 -11.96 -16.47 8.16
CA ALA A 35 -12.99 -16.13 9.12
C ALA A 35 -14.16 -15.35 8.50
N LEU A 36 -13.89 -14.22 7.85
CA LEU A 36 -14.96 -13.37 7.29
C LEU A 36 -15.71 -14.08 6.16
N LEU A 37 -15.01 -14.56 5.14
CA LEU A 37 -15.65 -15.26 4.03
C LEU A 37 -16.38 -16.52 4.50
N GLY A 38 -15.75 -17.33 5.36
CA GLY A 38 -16.37 -18.51 5.93
C GLY A 38 -17.64 -18.18 6.71
N LEU A 39 -17.62 -17.13 7.54
CA LEU A 39 -18.79 -16.66 8.27
C LEU A 39 -19.91 -16.24 7.32
N LEU A 40 -19.62 -15.45 6.29
CA LEU A 40 -20.61 -14.99 5.31
C LEU A 40 -21.30 -16.16 4.61
N ILE A 41 -20.54 -17.20 4.26
CA ILE A 41 -21.10 -18.42 3.66
C ILE A 41 -21.96 -19.19 4.68
N VAL A 42 -21.49 -19.32 5.93
CA VAL A 42 -22.22 -20.05 6.99
C VAL A 42 -23.57 -19.40 7.32
N ILE A 43 -23.65 -18.06 7.31
CA ILE A 43 -24.93 -17.35 7.51
C ILE A 43 -25.85 -17.37 6.27
N GLY A 44 -25.47 -18.11 5.23
CA GLY A 44 -26.28 -18.31 4.02
C GLY A 44 -26.18 -17.19 2.99
N MET A 45 -25.16 -16.32 3.06
CA MET A 45 -24.97 -15.28 2.06
C MET A 45 -24.66 -15.91 0.69
N PRO A 46 -25.27 -15.43 -0.40
CA PRO A 46 -24.93 -15.87 -1.75
C PRO A 46 -23.44 -15.65 -2.04
N VAL A 47 -22.78 -16.64 -2.65
CA VAL A 47 -21.32 -16.65 -2.87
C VAL A 47 -20.80 -15.36 -3.51
N HIS A 48 -21.49 -14.86 -4.55
CA HIS A 48 -21.08 -13.64 -5.25
C HIS A 48 -21.14 -12.40 -4.35
N LEU A 49 -22.13 -12.30 -3.45
CA LEU A 49 -22.22 -11.22 -2.48
C LEU A 49 -21.17 -11.36 -1.37
N ALA A 50 -20.91 -12.58 -0.90
CA ALA A 50 -19.88 -12.84 0.09
C ALA A 50 -18.49 -12.46 -0.43
N LEU A 51 -18.17 -12.81 -1.68
CA LEU A 51 -16.93 -12.42 -2.35
C LEU A 51 -16.80 -10.90 -2.51
N ALA A 52 -17.87 -10.24 -2.96
CA ALA A 52 -17.88 -8.79 -3.11
C ALA A 52 -17.70 -8.07 -1.76
N PHE A 53 -18.43 -8.51 -0.73
CA PHE A 53 -18.36 -7.94 0.60
C PHE A 53 -16.96 -8.11 1.20
N GLN A 54 -16.36 -9.31 1.14
CA GLN A 54 -15.00 -9.51 1.65
C GLN A 54 -13.99 -8.60 0.93
N ALA A 55 -14.13 -8.43 -0.39
CA ALA A 55 -13.17 -7.66 -1.18
C ALA A 55 -13.24 -6.18 -0.83
N ILE A 56 -14.45 -5.66 -0.62
CA ILE A 56 -14.67 -4.30 -0.13
C ILE A 56 -14.13 -4.15 1.30
N ALA A 57 -14.45 -5.07 2.20
CA ALA A 57 -13.97 -5.06 3.58
C ALA A 57 -12.43 -5.05 3.65
N TYR A 58 -11.77 -5.89 2.84
CA TYR A 58 -10.31 -5.91 2.70
C TYR A 58 -9.76 -4.57 2.19
N GLY A 59 -10.36 -4.00 1.14
CA GLY A 59 -9.94 -2.72 0.59
C GLY A 59 -10.08 -1.55 1.57
N LEU A 60 -11.14 -1.56 2.38
CA LEU A 60 -11.35 -0.58 3.45
C LEU A 60 -10.36 -0.75 4.59
N ALA A 61 -10.15 -1.99 5.07
CA ALA A 61 -9.23 -2.30 6.16
C ALA A 61 -7.78 -1.93 5.85
N THR A 62 -7.35 -2.14 4.60
CA THR A 62 -6.00 -1.81 4.13
C THR A 62 -5.81 -0.33 3.74
N ARG A 63 -6.82 0.51 4.01
CA ARG A 63 -6.82 1.97 3.74
C ARG A 63 -6.45 2.34 2.30
N LEU A 64 -6.78 1.49 1.33
CA LEU A 64 -6.52 1.78 -0.10
C LEU A 64 -7.27 3.01 -0.61
N GLY A 65 -8.31 3.47 0.10
CA GLY A 65 -9.10 4.67 -0.21
C GLY A 65 -8.55 6.01 0.31
N LYS A 66 -7.34 6.08 0.90
CA LYS A 66 -6.79 7.35 1.40
C LYS A 66 -6.60 8.37 0.24
N PRO A 67 -6.95 9.66 0.41
CA PRO A 67 -6.71 10.70 -0.59
C PRO A 67 -5.24 10.73 -1.01
N GLY A 68 -4.96 10.68 -2.32
CA GLY A 68 -3.61 10.61 -2.88
C GLY A 68 -3.19 9.23 -3.42
N ARG A 69 -3.99 8.18 -3.22
CA ARG A 69 -3.74 6.83 -3.81
C ARG A 69 -4.42 6.70 -5.18
N SER A 70 -3.78 6.04 -6.15
CA SER A 70 -4.34 5.84 -7.49
C SER A 70 -5.61 4.99 -7.47
N ARG A 71 -6.70 5.48 -8.08
CA ARG A 71 -7.98 4.74 -8.23
C ARG A 71 -7.80 3.41 -8.97
N TRP A 72 -6.87 3.35 -9.91
CA TRP A 72 -6.53 2.11 -10.62
C TRP A 72 -5.94 1.05 -9.69
N MET A 73 -5.16 1.47 -8.70
CA MET A 73 -4.60 0.54 -7.73
C MET A 73 -5.71 -0.06 -6.85
N LEU A 74 -6.69 0.74 -6.45
CA LEU A 74 -7.88 0.24 -5.73
C LEU A 74 -8.61 -0.83 -6.56
N LEU A 75 -8.85 -0.59 -7.85
CA LEU A 75 -9.52 -1.55 -8.72
C LEU A 75 -8.72 -2.86 -8.87
N ILE A 76 -7.39 -2.77 -9.02
CA ILE A 76 -6.52 -3.95 -9.10
C ILE A 76 -6.60 -4.78 -7.81
N PHE A 77 -6.51 -4.14 -6.64
CA PHE A 77 -6.62 -4.84 -5.35
C PHE A 77 -8.00 -5.45 -5.12
N LEU A 78 -9.07 -4.77 -5.55
CA LEU A 78 -10.43 -5.30 -5.48
C LEU A 78 -10.57 -6.56 -6.37
N GLY A 79 -10.07 -6.50 -7.61
CA GLY A 79 -10.04 -7.63 -8.52
C GLY A 79 -9.24 -8.82 -7.96
N LEU A 80 -8.05 -8.57 -7.43
CA LEU A 80 -7.24 -9.59 -6.73
C LEU A 80 -7.96 -10.18 -5.51
N GLY A 81 -8.70 -9.36 -4.77
CA GLY A 81 -9.55 -9.79 -3.67
C GLY A 81 -10.61 -10.80 -4.11
N LEU A 82 -11.31 -10.49 -5.20
CA LEU A 82 -12.34 -11.35 -5.79
C LEU A 82 -11.76 -12.67 -6.32
N VAL A 83 -10.68 -12.59 -7.11
CA VAL A 83 -10.04 -13.77 -7.70
C VAL A 83 -9.52 -14.72 -6.62
N ASN A 84 -8.78 -14.21 -5.64
CA ASN A 84 -8.27 -15.06 -4.56
C ASN A 84 -9.39 -15.60 -3.67
N GLY A 85 -10.46 -14.84 -3.44
CA GLY A 85 -11.64 -15.33 -2.73
C GLY A 85 -12.30 -16.50 -3.45
N ALA A 86 -12.45 -16.41 -4.78
CA ALA A 86 -12.98 -17.50 -5.59
C ALA A 86 -12.06 -18.73 -5.55
N VAL A 87 -10.73 -18.52 -5.61
CA VAL A 87 -9.74 -19.60 -5.48
C VAL A 87 -9.89 -20.30 -4.13
N THR A 88 -9.98 -19.56 -3.01
CA THR A 88 -10.16 -20.15 -1.67
C THR A 88 -11.39 -21.05 -1.58
N LEU A 89 -12.51 -20.61 -2.16
CA LEU A 89 -13.73 -21.43 -2.20
C LEU A 89 -13.56 -22.66 -3.08
N ALA A 90 -12.92 -22.52 -4.24
CA ALA A 90 -12.68 -23.62 -5.15
C ALA A 90 -11.72 -24.67 -4.57
N THR A 91 -10.73 -24.26 -3.78
CA THR A 91 -9.75 -25.17 -3.16
C THR A 91 -10.16 -25.64 -1.76
N GLY A 92 -11.22 -25.07 -1.17
CA GLY A 92 -11.64 -25.37 0.20
C GLY A 92 -10.63 -24.97 1.27
N GLY A 93 -9.70 -24.05 0.96
CA GLY A 93 -8.59 -23.72 1.85
C GLY A 93 -7.85 -22.46 1.43
N ILE A 94 -7.23 -21.79 2.40
CA ILE A 94 -6.56 -20.49 2.21
C ILE A 94 -5.12 -20.58 1.66
N GLY A 95 -4.55 -21.79 1.57
CA GLY A 95 -3.11 -21.97 1.29
C GLY A 95 -2.64 -21.40 -0.06
N ALA A 96 -3.44 -21.56 -1.11
CA ALA A 96 -3.12 -21.03 -2.44
C ALA A 96 -3.12 -19.49 -2.44
N ALA A 97 -4.16 -18.88 -1.83
CA ALA A 97 -4.28 -17.44 -1.70
C ALA A 97 -3.16 -16.85 -0.82
N LEU A 98 -2.80 -17.55 0.27
CA LEU A 98 -1.68 -17.21 1.14
C LEU A 98 -0.37 -17.12 0.39
N MET A 99 -0.05 -18.16 -0.38
CA MET A 99 1.21 -18.21 -1.10
C MET A 99 1.27 -17.13 -2.19
N GLY A 100 0.18 -16.93 -2.94
CA GLY A 100 0.08 -15.87 -3.94
C GLY A 100 0.25 -14.47 -3.33
N HIS A 101 -0.38 -14.22 -2.18
CA HIS A 101 -0.25 -12.96 -1.46
C HIS A 101 1.18 -12.74 -0.96
N ALA A 102 1.77 -13.73 -0.28
CA ALA A 102 3.13 -13.65 0.23
C ALA A 102 4.16 -13.39 -0.88
N ILE A 103 4.07 -14.13 -2.00
CA ILE A 103 4.94 -13.95 -3.18
C ILE A 103 4.77 -12.56 -3.76
N THR A 104 3.54 -12.09 -3.97
CA THR A 104 3.28 -10.76 -4.55
C THR A 104 3.87 -9.66 -3.67
N ARG A 105 3.69 -9.76 -2.35
CA ARG A 105 4.21 -8.76 -1.40
C ARG A 105 5.73 -8.76 -1.36
N PHE A 106 6.34 -9.95 -1.40
CA PHE A 106 7.79 -10.09 -1.47
C PHE A 106 8.35 -9.60 -2.81
N ALA A 107 7.68 -9.87 -3.93
CA ALA A 107 8.06 -9.35 -5.23
C ALA A 107 8.01 -7.81 -5.27
N ILE A 108 6.99 -7.20 -4.67
CA ILE A 108 6.92 -5.73 -4.52
C ILE A 108 8.11 -5.21 -3.72
N PHE A 109 8.50 -5.89 -2.63
CA PHE A 109 9.72 -5.54 -1.89
C PHE A 109 10.97 -5.62 -2.76
N VAL A 110 11.17 -6.71 -3.49
CA VAL A 110 12.35 -6.88 -4.36
C VAL A 110 12.40 -5.80 -5.44
N CYS A 111 11.25 -5.45 -6.02
CA CYS A 111 11.16 -4.49 -7.11
C CYS A 111 11.25 -3.02 -6.66
N THR A 112 10.76 -2.68 -5.47
CA THR A 112 10.65 -1.28 -5.01
C THR A 112 11.62 -0.94 -3.88
N GLY A 113 12.22 -1.94 -3.24
CA GLY A 113 13.03 -1.81 -2.03
C GLY A 113 12.30 -1.33 -0.79
N HIS A 114 11.00 -1.04 -0.92
CA HIS A 114 10.11 -0.70 0.17
C HIS A 114 9.23 -1.91 0.45
N ALA A 115 9.70 -2.80 1.31
CA ALA A 115 8.77 -3.65 2.03
C ALA A 115 7.97 -2.65 2.87
N GLY A 116 6.66 -2.78 2.98
CA GLY A 116 5.88 -2.07 4.00
C GLY A 116 6.27 -2.52 5.41
N GLN A 117 7.58 -2.46 5.71
CA GLN A 117 8.20 -2.53 7.01
C GLN A 117 7.54 -1.42 7.81
N VAL A 118 7.21 -1.73 9.06
CA VAL A 118 6.94 -0.68 10.04
C VAL A 118 8.11 0.29 9.97
N ARG A 119 7.82 1.58 9.71
CA ARG A 119 8.84 2.62 9.64
C ARG A 119 9.74 2.47 10.88
N PRO A 120 11.08 2.47 10.74
CA PRO A 120 11.95 2.50 11.90
C PRO A 120 11.51 3.65 12.82
N ALA A 121 11.38 3.39 14.12
CA ALA A 121 11.00 4.42 15.07
C ALA A 121 12.00 5.60 14.94
N GLY A 122 11.51 6.78 14.58
CA GLY A 122 12.32 7.99 14.37
C GLY A 122 12.41 8.52 12.94
N TYR A 123 11.94 7.81 11.91
CA TYR A 123 11.82 8.34 10.55
C TYR A 123 10.46 9.07 10.36
N GLU A 124 10.43 10.37 10.64
CA GLU A 124 9.25 11.22 10.50
C GLU A 124 8.96 11.54 9.01
N PRO A 125 7.68 11.72 8.61
CA PRO A 125 7.31 12.10 7.24
C PRO A 125 7.92 13.43 6.76
N GLU A 126 8.46 14.22 7.70
CA GLU A 126 9.14 15.49 7.44
C GLU A 126 10.54 15.29 6.80
N GLU A 127 11.23 14.20 7.14
CA GLU A 127 12.54 13.87 6.55
C GLU A 127 12.41 13.37 5.11
N GLU A 128 11.32 12.68 4.79
CA GLU A 128 10.99 12.21 3.43
C GLU A 128 10.55 13.39 2.53
N ALA A 129 9.83 14.37 3.11
CA ALA A 129 9.56 15.64 2.43
C ALA A 129 10.84 16.44 2.18
N ALA A 130 11.83 16.35 3.08
CA ALA A 130 13.14 16.99 2.91
C ALA A 130 13.99 16.37 1.79
N GLU A 131 13.85 15.08 1.50
CA GLU A 131 14.50 14.46 0.33
C GLU A 131 13.89 14.91 -1.02
N HIS A 132 12.63 15.33 -1.01
CA HIS A 132 11.95 15.92 -2.17
C HIS A 132 12.12 17.43 -2.27
N LEU A 133 12.67 18.07 -1.24
CA LEU A 133 13.10 19.46 -1.31
C LEU A 133 14.44 19.55 -2.03
N PRO A 134 14.67 20.63 -2.80
CA PRO A 134 15.97 20.82 -3.40
C PRO A 134 17.04 21.02 -2.31
N PRO A 135 18.32 20.73 -2.60
CA PRO A 135 19.39 20.85 -1.63
C PRO A 135 19.45 22.25 -1.00
N PRO A 136 19.92 22.39 0.25
CA PRO A 136 20.11 23.70 0.88
C PRO A 136 20.94 24.62 -0.04
N GLY A 137 20.39 25.77 -0.40
CA GLY A 137 21.01 26.75 -1.31
C GLY A 137 20.57 26.66 -2.78
N TRP A 138 19.69 25.73 -3.15
CA TRP A 138 19.08 25.69 -4.48
C TRP A 138 17.76 26.46 -4.50
N GLU A 139 17.64 27.40 -5.43
CA GLU A 139 16.41 28.16 -5.63
C GLU A 139 15.40 27.33 -6.41
N VAL A 140 14.20 27.11 -5.84
CA VAL A 140 13.10 26.48 -6.58
C VAL A 140 12.63 27.48 -7.64
N VAL A 141 12.92 27.21 -8.91
CA VAL A 141 12.28 27.94 -10.01
C VAL A 141 10.83 27.46 -10.09
N LEU A 142 9.97 28.11 -9.30
CA LEU A 142 8.53 27.89 -9.33
C LEU A 142 8.01 28.42 -10.68
N ASP A 143 7.37 27.58 -11.48
CA ASP A 143 6.62 28.04 -12.65
C ASP A 143 5.34 28.75 -12.21
N GLY A 144 4.98 29.79 -12.98
CA GLY A 144 3.95 30.81 -12.74
C GLY A 144 2.91 30.54 -11.62
N PRO A 145 2.03 29.52 -11.76
CA PRO A 145 0.95 29.30 -10.80
C PRO A 145 1.41 29.01 -9.37
N GLN A 146 2.60 28.43 -9.16
CA GLN A 146 3.14 28.17 -7.82
C GLN A 146 3.77 29.40 -7.17
N ARG A 147 4.28 30.37 -7.95
CA ARG A 147 4.78 31.65 -7.41
C ARG A 147 3.67 32.45 -6.75
N ALA A 148 2.50 32.53 -7.37
CA ALA A 148 1.36 33.29 -6.86
C ALA A 148 0.86 32.76 -5.49
N GLY A 149 0.88 31.43 -5.30
CA GLY A 149 0.50 30.80 -4.04
C GLY A 149 1.47 31.06 -2.90
N VAL A 150 2.78 31.16 -3.19
CA VAL A 150 3.80 31.45 -2.19
C VAL A 150 3.85 32.93 -1.82
N GLU A 151 3.67 33.84 -2.79
CA GLU A 151 3.60 35.29 -2.53
C GLU A 151 2.38 35.68 -1.69
N THR A 152 1.22 35.09 -1.97
CA THR A 152 0.01 35.30 -1.16
C THR A 152 0.19 34.84 0.28
N TRP A 153 0.84 33.68 0.49
CA TRP A 153 1.19 33.19 1.82
C TRP A 153 2.20 34.09 2.55
N ARG A 154 3.19 34.63 1.83
CA ARG A 154 4.23 35.51 2.40
C ARG A 154 3.66 36.89 2.75
N MET A 155 2.73 37.42 1.95
CA MET A 155 1.95 38.63 2.24
C MET A 155 1.05 38.47 3.47
N ALA A 156 0.40 37.32 3.62
CA ALA A 156 -0.45 37.03 4.78
C ALA A 156 0.37 36.99 6.09
N ARG A 157 1.56 36.37 6.05
CA ARG A 157 2.45 36.25 7.22
C ARG A 157 3.21 37.53 7.57
N GLY A 158 3.40 38.43 6.59
CA GLY A 158 4.05 39.73 6.79
C GLY A 158 3.19 40.78 7.49
N ARG A 159 1.87 40.53 7.65
CA ARG A 159 0.94 41.41 8.38
C ARG A 159 0.86 41.15 9.89
N GLU A 160 1.49 40.08 10.37
CA GLU A 160 1.47 39.70 11.79
C GLU A 160 2.74 40.12 12.56
N ARG A 161 3.48 41.12 12.06
CA ARG A 161 4.58 41.77 12.78
C ARG A 161 4.34 43.25 12.95
#